data_AF-A0A1G7BE08-F1
#
_entry.id   AF-A0A1G7BE08-F1
#
_cell.length_a   1.000
_cell.length_b   1.000
_cell.length_c   1.000
_cell.angle_alpha   90.00
_cell.angle_beta   90.00
_cell.angle_gamma   90.00
#
_symmetry.space_group_name_H-M   'P 1'
#
loop_
_entity.id
_entity.type
_entity.pdbx_description
1 polymer ?
#
loop_
_entity_poly.entity_id
_entity_poly.type
_entity_poly.pdbx_seq_one_letter_code
_entity_poly.pdbx_strand_id
1 'polypeptide(L)'
;MTQTTALLDAAPLSTVLDLDAANVLAEMHVPLVAHLVRETMARVPSHVDRDDLRSAGLVALVKASRSYDESRGVAFGAYAASRIRGALLDELRSVDWASRSVRRKSREIEETRNRLASALGQFPDDAAVAQALGI
;
A
#
# COMPACT_ATOMS: atom_id res chain seq x y z
N MET A 1 33.89 -25.95 31.03
CA MET A 1 33.98 -25.72 29.57
C MET A 1 33.41 -26.93 28.85
N THR A 2 32.22 -26.83 28.24
CA THR A 2 31.91 -27.53 26.97
C THR A 2 30.56 -27.05 26.40
N GLN A 3 30.59 -26.64 25.13
CA GLN A 3 29.52 -26.65 24.13
C GLN A 3 28.17 -25.98 24.50
N THR A 4 27.71 -24.90 23.85
CA THR A 4 27.71 -24.57 22.41
C THR A 4 27.02 -25.63 21.55
N THR A 5 25.75 -25.38 21.21
CA THR A 5 25.24 -25.39 19.83
C THR A 5 23.92 -24.62 19.83
N ALA A 6 23.79 -23.64 18.94
CA ALA A 6 22.59 -22.82 18.84
C ALA A 6 21.43 -23.65 18.24
N LEU A 7 20.22 -23.50 18.81
CA LEU A 7 19.01 -23.69 18.02
C LEU A 7 18.97 -22.55 16.98
N LEU A 8 19.55 -22.81 15.80
CA LEU A 8 19.16 -22.11 14.60
C LEU A 8 17.82 -22.71 14.17
N ASP A 9 16.76 -21.99 14.51
CA ASP A 9 15.38 -22.34 14.24
C ASP A 9 15.16 -22.41 12.71
N ALA A 10 15.14 -23.64 12.18
CA ALA A 10 15.02 -23.89 10.77
C ALA A 10 13.57 -23.70 10.35
N ALA A 11 13.21 -22.45 10.01
CA ALA A 11 11.92 -22.12 9.41
C ALA A 11 11.62 -23.10 8.26
N PRO A 12 10.41 -23.69 8.22
CA PRO A 12 10.13 -24.78 7.29
C PRO A 12 10.29 -24.33 5.85
N LEU A 13 10.81 -25.23 5.01
CA LEU A 13 11.18 -24.96 3.61
C LEU A 13 10.05 -24.32 2.78
N SER A 14 8.79 -24.63 3.08
CA SER A 14 7.62 -23.96 2.51
C SER A 14 7.59 -22.46 2.82
N THR A 15 7.75 -22.08 4.09
CA THR A 15 7.76 -20.67 4.51
C THR A 15 8.93 -19.89 3.91
N VAL A 16 10.07 -20.52 3.64
CA VAL A 16 11.18 -19.86 2.93
C VAL A 16 10.80 -19.56 1.48
N LEU A 17 10.24 -20.54 0.76
CA LEU A 17 9.77 -20.37 -0.62
C LEU A 17 8.63 -19.33 -0.72
N ASP A 18 7.70 -19.33 0.24
CA ASP A 18 6.61 -18.34 0.32
C ASP A 18 7.15 -16.92 0.55
N LEU A 19 8.20 -16.77 1.35
CA LEU A 19 8.88 -15.49 1.58
C LEU A 19 9.60 -15.00 0.33
N ASP A 20 10.27 -15.88 -0.42
CA ASP A 20 10.93 -15.52 -1.68
C ASP A 20 9.92 -15.06 -2.74
N ALA A 21 8.79 -15.77 -2.88
CA ALA A 21 7.69 -15.36 -3.74
C ALA A 21 7.12 -13.98 -3.33
N ALA A 22 6.91 -13.75 -2.03
CA ALA A 22 6.45 -12.46 -1.51
C ALA A 22 7.48 -11.33 -1.69
N ASN A 23 8.79 -11.63 -1.66
CA ASN A 23 9.85 -10.66 -1.91
C ASN A 23 9.86 -10.25 -3.38
N VAL A 24 9.87 -11.21 -4.32
CA VAL A 24 9.78 -10.94 -5.77
C VAL A 24 8.53 -10.13 -6.12
N LEU A 25 7.38 -10.49 -5.54
CA LEU A 25 6.13 -9.79 -5.76
C LEU A 25 6.17 -8.32 -5.28
N ALA A 26 6.85 -8.05 -4.14
CA ALA A 26 7.08 -6.69 -3.67
C ALA A 26 8.07 -5.93 -4.57
N GLU A 27 9.20 -6.51 -4.93
CA GLU A 27 10.24 -5.88 -5.78
C GLU A 27 9.66 -5.39 -7.11
N MET A 28 8.88 -6.24 -7.79
CA MET A 28 8.19 -5.91 -9.05
C MET A 28 7.22 -4.72 -8.93
N HIS A 29 6.76 -4.39 -7.72
CA HIS A 29 5.78 -3.34 -7.45
C HIS A 29 6.35 -2.13 -6.69
N VAL A 30 7.67 -2.05 -6.45
CA VAL A 30 8.31 -0.84 -5.89
C VAL A 30 7.97 0.44 -6.67
N PRO A 31 7.87 0.46 -8.02
CA PRO A 31 7.46 1.66 -8.77
C PRO A 31 6.05 2.18 -8.41
N LEU A 32 5.14 1.30 -7.95
CA LEU A 32 3.80 1.68 -7.51
C LEU A 32 3.84 2.60 -6.28
N VAL A 33 4.75 2.33 -5.33
CA VAL A 33 4.95 3.20 -4.15
C VAL A 33 5.41 4.58 -4.59
N ALA A 34 6.40 4.66 -5.50
CA ALA A 34 6.88 5.94 -6.01
C ALA A 34 5.79 6.73 -6.76
N HIS A 35 4.88 6.03 -7.45
CA HIS A 35 3.71 6.64 -8.08
C HIS A 35 2.73 7.22 -7.05
N LEU A 36 2.32 6.42 -6.06
CA LEU A 36 1.31 6.82 -5.06
C LEU A 36 1.83 7.91 -4.11
N VAL A 37 3.12 7.88 -3.76
CA VAL A 37 3.77 8.97 -3.01
C VAL A 37 3.74 10.26 -3.81
N ARG A 38 4.01 10.23 -5.12
CA ARG A 38 3.92 11.43 -5.99
C ARG A 38 2.49 11.96 -6.10
N GLU A 39 1.49 11.08 -6.28
CA GLU A 39 0.05 11.47 -6.27
C GLU A 39 -0.33 12.15 -4.94
N THR A 40 0.16 11.60 -3.83
CA THR A 40 -0.08 12.12 -2.48
C THR A 40 0.60 13.47 -2.28
N MET A 41 1.89 13.58 -2.57
CA MET A 41 2.70 14.81 -2.44
C MET A 41 2.11 16.00 -3.23
N ALA A 42 1.45 15.75 -4.36
CA ALA A 42 0.81 16.81 -5.15
C ALA A 42 -0.37 17.50 -4.44
N ARG A 43 -0.90 16.90 -3.36
CA ARG A 43 -1.97 17.46 -2.52
C ARG A 43 -1.40 18.11 -1.22
N VAL A 44 -0.07 18.00 -1.06
CA VAL A 44 0.89 18.39 0.00
C VAL A 44 1.01 19.87 0.44
N PRO A 45 0.79 20.32 1.71
CA PRO A 45 1.58 21.40 2.29
C PRO A 45 3.03 20.97 2.49
N SER A 46 3.95 21.89 2.27
CA SER A 46 5.40 21.65 2.15
C SER A 46 6.15 21.11 3.38
N HIS A 47 5.49 20.95 4.54
CA HIS A 47 6.13 20.45 5.76
C HIS A 47 6.10 18.92 5.92
N VAL A 48 5.42 18.21 5.03
CA VAL A 48 5.38 16.74 5.04
C VAL A 48 6.61 16.20 4.29
N ASP A 49 7.36 15.30 4.91
CA ASP A 49 8.50 14.65 4.25
C ASP A 49 8.03 13.58 3.24
N ARG A 50 8.64 13.61 2.05
CA ARG A 50 8.40 12.63 0.99
C ARG A 50 9.00 11.26 1.34
N ASP A 51 10.12 11.22 2.05
CA ASP A 51 10.83 9.99 2.34
C ASP A 51 10.21 9.22 3.52
N ASP A 52 9.52 9.90 4.45
CA ASP A 52 8.63 9.27 5.44
C ASP A 52 7.46 8.57 4.73
N LEU A 53 6.75 9.27 3.84
CA LEU A 53 5.68 8.68 3.01
C LEU A 53 6.18 7.50 2.17
N ARG A 54 7.37 7.62 1.56
CA ARG A 54 8.00 6.52 0.82
C ARG A 54 8.29 5.32 1.72
N SER A 55 8.79 5.56 2.94
CA SER A 55 9.08 4.51 3.91
C SER A 55 7.81 3.79 4.37
N ALA A 56 6.76 4.54 4.73
CA ALA A 56 5.45 4.00 5.07
C ALA A 56 4.85 3.16 3.92
N GLY A 57 4.94 3.66 2.68
CA GLY A 57 4.48 2.96 1.49
C GLY A 57 5.25 1.67 1.20
N LEU A 58 6.58 1.65 1.37
CA LEU A 58 7.40 0.44 1.19
C LEU A 58 7.10 -0.61 2.26
N VAL A 59 6.95 -0.20 3.53
CA VAL A 59 6.54 -1.11 4.62
C VAL A 59 5.15 -1.69 4.36
N ALA A 60 4.22 -0.89 3.82
CA ALA A 60 2.90 -1.36 3.43
C ALA A 60 2.93 -2.36 2.26
N LEU A 61 3.80 -2.13 1.26
CA LEU A 61 3.98 -3.02 0.12
C LEU A 61 4.52 -4.40 0.55
N VAL A 62 5.53 -4.45 1.42
CA VAL A 62 6.08 -5.72 1.95
C VAL A 62 5.06 -6.45 2.82
N LYS A 63 4.25 -5.72 3.61
CA LYS A 63 3.13 -6.31 4.34
C LYS A 63 2.05 -6.85 3.40
N ALA A 64 1.78 -6.14 2.30
CA ALA A 64 0.82 -6.56 1.30
C ALA A 64 1.28 -7.83 0.57
N SER A 65 2.54 -7.92 0.11
CA SER A 65 3.00 -9.12 -0.60
C SER A 65 2.95 -10.39 0.26
N ARG A 66 3.26 -10.28 1.56
CA ARG A 66 3.16 -11.38 2.54
C ARG A 66 1.73 -11.75 2.97
N SER A 67 0.73 -10.93 2.65
CA SER A 67 -0.68 -11.16 3.01
C SER A 67 -1.60 -11.18 1.79
N TYR A 68 -1.02 -11.24 0.59
CA TYR A 68 -1.74 -11.37 -0.66
C TYR A 68 -2.28 -12.79 -0.81
N ASP A 69 -3.47 -12.88 -1.39
CA ASP A 69 -4.24 -14.10 -1.54
C ASP A 69 -4.93 -14.03 -2.90
N GLU A 70 -4.33 -14.69 -3.89
CA GLU A 70 -4.78 -14.68 -5.28
C GLU A 70 -6.17 -15.29 -5.47
N SER A 71 -6.60 -16.18 -4.55
CA SER A 71 -7.92 -16.82 -4.59
C SER A 71 -9.08 -15.82 -4.49
N ARG A 72 -8.81 -14.58 -4.06
CA ARG A 72 -9.78 -13.47 -3.98
C ARG A 72 -10.07 -12.80 -5.31
N GLY A 73 -9.35 -13.17 -6.39
CA GLY A 73 -9.60 -12.66 -7.74
C GLY A 73 -9.22 -11.18 -7.98
N VAL A 74 -8.54 -10.54 -7.03
CA VAL A 74 -8.08 -9.14 -7.16
C VAL A 74 -6.58 -9.15 -7.45
N ALA A 75 -6.15 -8.56 -8.57
CA ALA A 75 -4.74 -8.50 -8.94
C ALA A 75 -3.87 -7.83 -7.85
N PHE A 76 -2.65 -8.34 -7.62
CA PHE A 76 -1.79 -7.83 -6.54
C PHE A 76 -1.57 -6.32 -6.58
N GLY A 77 -1.31 -5.71 -7.75
CA GLY A 77 -1.13 -4.26 -7.87
C GLY A 77 -2.34 -3.45 -7.37
N ALA A 78 -3.57 -3.94 -7.59
CA ALA A 78 -4.79 -3.33 -7.08
C ALA A 78 -4.89 -3.41 -5.56
N TYR A 79 -4.66 -4.61 -5.01
CA TYR A 79 -4.65 -4.87 -3.58
C TYR A 79 -3.57 -4.01 -2.88
N ALA A 80 -2.33 -4.08 -3.35
CA ALA A 80 -1.20 -3.31 -2.85
C ALA A 80 -1.47 -1.80 -2.93
N ALA A 81 -2.06 -1.28 -4.00
CA ALA A 81 -2.36 0.14 -4.12
C ALA A 81 -3.32 0.64 -3.03
N SER A 82 -4.34 -0.15 -2.65
CA SER A 82 -5.21 0.18 -1.52
C SER A 82 -4.46 0.14 -0.18
N ARG A 83 -3.64 -0.89 0.06
CA ARG A 83 -2.82 -1.01 1.29
C ARG A 83 -1.80 0.12 1.44
N ILE A 84 -1.13 0.50 0.35
CA ILE A 84 -0.18 1.62 0.30
C ILE A 84 -0.89 2.94 0.58
N ARG A 85 -2.00 3.26 -0.13
CA ARG A 85 -2.76 4.50 0.13
C ARG A 85 -3.25 4.61 1.57
N GLY A 86 -3.68 3.50 2.17
CA GLY A 86 -4.00 3.44 3.60
C GLY A 86 -2.83 3.87 4.49
N ALA A 87 -1.65 3.28 4.29
CA ALA A 87 -0.45 3.63 5.05
C ALA A 87 0.02 5.08 4.83
N LEU A 88 -0.07 5.60 3.60
CA LEU A 88 0.22 7.02 3.32
C LEU A 88 -0.75 7.95 4.07
N LEU A 89 -2.05 7.61 4.11
CA LEU A 89 -3.04 8.36 4.86
C LEU A 89 -2.89 8.24 6.39
N ASP A 90 -2.35 7.12 6.88
CA ASP A 90 -2.05 6.94 8.30
C ASP A 90 -0.80 7.73 8.71
N GLU A 91 0.25 7.76 7.88
CA GLU A 91 1.43 8.61 8.10
C GLU A 91 1.05 10.11 8.06
N LEU A 92 0.24 10.52 7.09
CA LEU A 92 -0.29 11.89 7.03
C LEU A 92 -1.15 12.29 8.25
N ARG A 93 -1.63 11.34 9.06
CA ARG A 93 -2.30 11.64 10.35
C ARG A 93 -1.32 11.84 11.49
N SER A 94 -0.12 11.26 11.43
CA SER A 94 0.92 11.44 12.45
C SER A 94 1.39 12.91 12.49
N VAL A 95 1.48 13.54 11.32
CA VAL A 95 1.88 14.94 11.10
C VAL A 95 0.71 15.95 11.01
N ASP A 96 -0.49 15.57 11.46
CA ASP A 96 -1.74 16.37 11.52
C ASP A 96 -2.12 17.16 10.23
N TRP A 97 -1.82 16.60 9.05
CA TRP A 97 -1.69 17.39 7.81
C TRP A 97 -2.98 18.07 7.26
N ALA A 98 -4.17 17.63 7.69
CA ALA A 98 -5.42 17.94 6.97
C ALA A 98 -6.48 18.67 7.79
N SER A 99 -6.96 19.78 7.23
CA SER A 99 -8.22 20.42 7.62
C SER A 99 -9.42 19.49 7.37
N ARG A 100 -10.56 19.76 8.02
CA ARG A 100 -11.79 18.95 7.88
C ARG A 100 -12.22 18.75 6.41
N SER A 101 -12.03 19.76 5.55
CA SER A 101 -12.38 19.69 4.13
C SER A 101 -11.49 18.71 3.36
N VAL A 102 -10.17 18.77 3.56
CA VAL A 102 -9.21 17.84 2.95
C VAL A 102 -9.49 16.41 3.41
N ARG A 103 -9.73 16.18 4.71
CA ARG A 103 -10.11 14.85 5.23
C ARG A 103 -11.40 14.33 4.60
N ARG A 104 -12.39 15.19 4.34
CA ARG A 104 -13.65 14.82 3.68
C ARG A 104 -13.42 14.43 2.22
N LYS A 105 -12.67 15.23 1.45
CA LYS A 105 -12.39 14.95 0.02
C LYS A 105 -11.59 13.66 -0.16
N SER A 106 -10.59 13.40 0.67
CA SER A 106 -9.82 12.14 0.63
C SER A 106 -10.70 10.90 0.92
N ARG A 107 -11.67 11.00 1.85
CA ARG A 107 -12.62 9.90 2.10
C ARG A 107 -13.55 9.67 0.92
N GLU A 108 -14.12 10.74 0.36
CA GLU A 108 -15.03 10.68 -0.80
C GLU A 108 -14.37 10.03 -2.04
N ILE A 109 -13.08 10.31 -2.26
CA ILE A 109 -12.26 9.68 -3.30
C ILE A 109 -12.10 8.17 -3.02
N GLU A 110 -11.70 7.79 -1.81
CA GLU A 110 -11.42 6.39 -1.48
C GLU A 110 -12.70 5.54 -1.39
N GLU A 111 -13.81 6.10 -0.91
CA GLU A 111 -15.14 5.48 -0.93
C GLU A 111 -15.62 5.23 -2.37
N THR A 112 -15.45 6.21 -3.27
CA THR A 112 -15.81 6.06 -4.68
C THR A 112 -14.93 5.05 -5.39
N ARG A 113 -13.62 5.07 -5.13
CA ARG A 113 -12.64 4.10 -5.65
C ARG A 113 -12.95 2.67 -5.19
N ASN A 114 -13.27 2.46 -3.91
CA ASN A 114 -13.64 1.15 -3.38
C ASN A 114 -14.98 0.65 -3.96
N ARG A 115 -15.99 1.53 -4.07
CA ARG A 115 -17.27 1.23 -4.72
C ARG A 115 -17.09 0.80 -6.19
N LEU A 116 -16.28 1.54 -6.94
CA LEU A 116 -15.94 1.20 -8.32
C LEU A 116 -15.16 -0.12 -8.40
N ALA A 117 -14.20 -0.36 -7.50
CA ALA A 117 -13.45 -1.61 -7.46
C ALA A 117 -14.35 -2.82 -7.21
N SER A 118 -15.33 -2.70 -6.31
CA SER A 118 -16.35 -3.73 -6.08
C SER A 118 -17.27 -3.94 -7.27
N ALA A 119 -17.65 -2.88 -7.99
CA ALA A 119 -18.55 -2.96 -9.14
C ALA A 119 -17.90 -3.51 -10.41
N LEU A 120 -16.61 -3.21 -10.63
CA LEU A 120 -15.85 -3.60 -11.82
C LEU A 120 -15.13 -4.95 -11.67
N GLY A 121 -14.98 -5.47 -10.45
CA GLY A 121 -14.12 -6.62 -10.15
C GLY A 121 -12.62 -6.34 -10.30
N GLN A 122 -12.25 -5.11 -10.64
CA GLN A 122 -10.89 -4.63 -10.85
C GLN A 122 -10.76 -3.19 -10.34
N PHE A 123 -9.55 -2.76 -10.01
CA PHE A 123 -9.33 -1.42 -9.47
C PHE A 123 -9.56 -0.35 -10.54
N PRO A 124 -10.35 0.71 -10.28
CA PRO A 124 -10.48 1.82 -11.20
C PRO A 124 -9.17 2.62 -11.27
N ASP A 125 -8.88 3.15 -12.45
CA ASP A 125 -7.85 4.17 -12.60
C ASP A 125 -8.34 5.52 -12.05
N ASP A 126 -7.42 6.48 -11.91
CA ASP A 126 -7.76 7.79 -11.35
C ASP A 126 -8.71 8.59 -12.26
N ALA A 127 -8.74 8.28 -13.57
CA ALA A 127 -9.69 8.86 -14.51
C ALA A 127 -11.13 8.38 -14.26
N ALA A 128 -11.34 7.06 -14.04
CA ALA A 128 -12.65 6.51 -13.67
C ALA A 128 -13.10 7.01 -12.29
N VAL A 129 -12.19 7.17 -11.32
CA VAL A 129 -12.52 7.75 -10.01
C VAL A 129 -12.91 9.23 -10.14
N ALA A 130 -12.17 10.03 -10.92
CA ALA A 130 -12.49 11.43 -11.17
C ALA A 130 -13.84 11.60 -11.90
N GLN A 131 -14.07 10.81 -12.95
CA GLN A 131 -15.34 10.79 -13.69
C GLN A 131 -16.54 10.42 -12.79
N ALA A 132 -16.39 9.42 -11.91
CA ALA A 132 -17.43 9.04 -10.95
C ALA A 132 -17.67 10.07 -9.82
N LEU A 133 -16.74 11.01 -9.63
CA LEU A 133 -16.85 12.14 -8.70
C LEU A 133 -17.30 13.45 -9.37
N GLY A 134 -17.33 13.50 -10.71
CA GLY A 134 -17.65 14.70 -11.48
C GLY A 134 -16.62 15.83 -11.34
N ILE A 135 -15.33 15.49 -11.24
CA ILE A 135 -14.18 16.43 -11.11
C ILE A 135 -13.11 16.19 -12.17
#